data_AF-J9G4Z5-F1
#
_entry.id   AF-J9G4Z5-F1
#
_cell.length_a   1.000
_cell.length_b   1.000
_cell.length_c   1.000
_cell.angle_alpha   90.00
_cell.angle_beta   90.00
_cell.angle_gamma   90.00
#
_symmetry.space_group_name_H-M   'P 1'
#
loop_
_entity.id
_entity.type
_entity.pdbx_description
1 polymer ?
#
loop_
_entity_poly.entity_id
_entity_poly.type
_entity_poly.pdbx_seq_one_letter_code
_entity_poly.pdbx_strand_id
1 'polypeptide(L)'
;AGLTEWIESIHRSYKKWDVYMSDYLMESGDVTQEQMGLIHSQLKSCNDLHLKMSMRSFRSEKVSIFVNQLLALQKEEATATLRELENFPIVMTRSLDIAKQWLREHNRGSERMGLLASSKAERLKAISINVRYQPNFVHWFLEDDSDIRSSNALEDTLTEFKVQGLEIDWACVAWDADLRLSKDGKKWSHHQLRSGTQWQNINKPINQEYQINA
;
A
#
# COMPACT_ATOMS: atom_id res chain seq x y z
N ALA A 1 -18.18 -6.10 3.17
CA ALA A 1 -18.87 -5.01 2.46
C ALA A 1 -18.05 -4.65 1.24
N GLY A 2 -18.66 -4.58 0.06
CA GLY A 2 -18.00 -4.41 -1.24
C GLY A 2 -19.05 -4.23 -2.35
N LEU A 3 -18.66 -4.29 -3.62
CA LEU A 3 -19.56 -4.10 -4.77
C LEU A 3 -20.82 -4.97 -4.71
N THR A 4 -20.69 -6.24 -4.28
CA THR A 4 -21.81 -7.17 -4.06
C THR A 4 -22.90 -6.58 -3.15
N GLU A 5 -22.52 -6.05 -1.99
CA GLU A 5 -23.49 -5.55 -1.00
C GLU A 5 -24.20 -4.29 -1.51
N TRP A 6 -23.49 -3.46 -2.28
CA TRP A 6 -24.08 -2.30 -2.94
C TRP A 6 -25.15 -2.71 -3.95
N ILE A 7 -24.85 -3.69 -4.81
CA ILE A 7 -25.78 -4.21 -5.82
C ILE A 7 -27.02 -4.82 -5.15
N GLU A 8 -26.84 -5.68 -4.14
CA GLU A 8 -27.95 -6.29 -3.42
C GLU A 8 -28.82 -5.24 -2.70
N SER A 9 -28.20 -4.20 -2.13
CA SER A 9 -28.93 -3.12 -1.47
C SER A 9 -29.76 -2.28 -2.45
N ILE A 10 -29.21 -1.99 -3.63
CA ILE A 10 -29.94 -1.31 -4.71
C ILE A 10 -31.15 -2.14 -5.15
N HIS A 11 -30.94 -3.43 -5.41
CA HIS A 11 -32.00 -4.35 -5.82
C HIS A 11 -33.13 -4.44 -4.76
N ARG A 12 -32.77 -4.51 -3.47
CA ARG A 12 -33.73 -4.62 -2.36
C ARG A 12 -34.56 -3.36 -2.16
N SER A 13 -33.94 -2.17 -2.16
CA SER A 13 -34.57 -0.96 -1.61
C SER A 13 -34.66 0.24 -2.57
N TYR A 14 -33.88 0.25 -3.66
CA TYR A 14 -33.69 1.44 -4.50
C TYR A 14 -33.99 1.20 -5.98
N LYS A 15 -35.11 0.52 -6.29
CA LYS A 15 -35.52 0.12 -7.64
C LYS A 15 -35.76 1.25 -8.66
N LYS A 16 -35.78 2.51 -8.21
CA LYS A 16 -35.98 3.70 -9.06
C LYS A 16 -34.69 4.47 -9.34
N TRP A 17 -33.58 4.06 -8.74
CA TRP A 17 -32.30 4.73 -8.97
C TRP A 17 -31.74 4.35 -10.34
N ASP A 18 -31.05 5.28 -10.96
CA ASP A 18 -30.15 4.96 -12.07
C ASP A 18 -28.80 4.55 -11.49
N VAL A 19 -28.25 3.44 -11.98
CA VAL A 19 -26.94 2.94 -11.56
C VAL A 19 -25.96 3.15 -12.69
N TYR A 20 -24.98 4.03 -12.50
CA TYR A 20 -23.96 4.29 -13.50
C TYR A 20 -22.68 3.48 -13.17
N MET A 21 -22.17 2.74 -14.15
CA MET A 21 -21.00 1.86 -13.98
C MET A 21 -20.07 1.98 -15.20
N SER A 22 -18.75 1.88 -14.96
CA SER A 22 -17.77 1.89 -16.05
C SER A 22 -17.75 0.57 -16.81
N ASP A 23 -17.43 0.65 -18.11
CA ASP A 23 -17.30 -0.52 -18.97
C ASP A 23 -16.23 -1.50 -18.48
N TYR A 24 -15.13 -0.95 -17.96
CA TYR A 24 -14.08 -1.75 -17.33
C TYR A 24 -14.60 -2.59 -16.16
N LEU A 25 -15.41 -2.04 -15.26
CA LEU A 25 -15.88 -2.78 -14.09
C LEU A 25 -16.81 -3.94 -14.51
N MET A 26 -17.59 -3.73 -15.57
CA MET A 26 -18.46 -4.77 -16.14
C MET A 26 -17.67 -5.91 -16.81
N GLU A 27 -16.47 -5.62 -17.31
CA GLU A 27 -15.58 -6.59 -17.99
C GLU A 27 -14.51 -7.21 -17.07
N SER A 28 -14.18 -6.54 -15.96
CA SER A 28 -13.10 -6.91 -15.02
C SER A 28 -13.30 -8.25 -14.30
N GLY A 29 -14.54 -8.72 -14.19
CA GLY A 29 -14.91 -9.88 -13.38
C GLY A 29 -15.11 -9.57 -11.89
N ASP A 30 -14.93 -8.32 -11.45
CA ASP A 30 -15.18 -7.88 -10.07
C ASP A 30 -16.68 -7.92 -9.69
N VAL A 31 -17.56 -7.91 -10.70
CA VAL A 31 -19.00 -8.10 -10.55
C VAL A 31 -19.43 -9.27 -11.44
N THR A 32 -20.16 -10.22 -10.86
CA THR A 32 -20.63 -11.40 -11.61
C THR A 32 -21.81 -11.05 -12.52
N GLN A 33 -22.03 -11.84 -13.57
CA GLN A 33 -23.20 -11.67 -14.44
C GLN A 33 -24.53 -11.79 -13.68
N GLU A 34 -24.58 -12.64 -12.65
CA GLU A 34 -25.75 -12.77 -11.77
C GLU A 34 -26.05 -11.45 -11.03
N GLN A 35 -25.01 -10.81 -10.50
CA GLN A 35 -25.13 -9.53 -9.79
C GLN A 35 -25.52 -8.39 -10.75
N MET A 36 -24.93 -8.35 -11.94
CA MET A 36 -25.33 -7.42 -13.00
C MET A 36 -26.81 -7.60 -13.38
N GLY A 37 -27.29 -8.85 -13.41
CA GLY A 37 -28.69 -9.18 -13.67
C GLY A 37 -29.67 -8.57 -12.67
N LEU A 38 -29.28 -8.43 -11.39
CA LEU A 38 -30.14 -7.88 -10.33
C LEU A 38 -30.50 -6.41 -10.55
N ILE A 39 -29.61 -5.66 -11.22
CA ILE A 39 -29.74 -4.21 -11.45
C ILE A 39 -29.80 -3.86 -12.94
N HIS A 40 -29.94 -4.84 -13.83
CA HIS A 40 -29.85 -4.65 -15.28
C HIS A 40 -30.78 -3.54 -15.82
N SER A 41 -32.01 -3.43 -15.30
CA SER A 41 -32.96 -2.40 -15.73
C SER A 41 -32.59 -0.97 -15.30
N GLN A 42 -31.69 -0.85 -14.34
CA GLN A 42 -31.22 0.42 -13.76
C GLN A 42 -29.82 0.78 -14.26
N LEU A 43 -29.09 -0.20 -14.79
CA LEU A 43 -27.69 -0.10 -15.16
C LEU A 43 -27.51 0.73 -16.43
N LYS A 44 -26.68 1.77 -16.33
CA LYS A 44 -26.26 2.63 -17.42
C LYS A 44 -24.74 2.60 -17.50
N SER A 45 -24.23 2.06 -18.61
CA SER A 45 -22.82 2.15 -18.95
C SER A 45 -22.40 3.62 -19.04
N CYS A 46 -21.27 3.97 -18.42
CA CYS A 46 -20.67 5.29 -18.54
C CYS A 46 -19.15 5.17 -18.61
N ASN A 47 -18.62 5.39 -19.81
CA ASN A 47 -17.18 5.36 -20.08
C ASN A 47 -16.40 6.41 -19.29
N ASP A 48 -17.01 7.56 -19.02
CA ASP A 48 -16.38 8.66 -18.27
C ASP A 48 -16.20 8.35 -16.78
N LEU A 49 -16.84 7.30 -16.26
CA LEU A 49 -16.64 6.81 -14.89
C LEU A 49 -15.40 5.93 -14.75
N HIS A 50 -14.78 5.51 -15.86
CA HIS A 50 -13.49 4.86 -15.79
C HIS A 50 -12.40 5.93 -15.74
N LEU A 51 -11.86 6.18 -14.55
CA LEU A 51 -10.58 6.86 -14.38
C LEU A 51 -9.48 5.95 -14.95
N LYS A 52 -9.35 5.92 -16.29
CA LYS A 52 -8.31 5.17 -17.03
C LYS A 52 -6.91 5.54 -16.58
N MET A 53 -6.74 6.77 -16.10
CA MET A 53 -5.48 7.28 -15.61
C MET A 53 -5.79 8.22 -14.45
N SER A 54 -5.22 7.93 -13.28
CA SER A 54 -5.02 8.97 -12.28
C SER A 54 -4.17 10.09 -12.92
N MET A 55 -4.45 11.37 -12.70
CA MET A 55 -3.55 12.45 -13.17
C MET A 55 -2.16 12.38 -12.50
N ARG A 56 -1.99 11.47 -11.54
CA ARG A 56 -0.75 11.06 -10.86
C ARG A 56 -0.01 9.92 -11.60
N SER A 57 -0.56 9.39 -12.71
CA SER A 57 -0.50 7.95 -13.02
C SER A 57 0.64 7.41 -13.88
N PHE A 58 1.40 8.17 -14.67
CA PHE A 58 2.45 7.45 -15.44
C PHE A 58 3.58 6.94 -14.52
N ARG A 59 3.96 7.74 -13.52
CA ARG A 59 4.98 7.37 -12.52
C ARG A 59 4.43 6.36 -11.52
N SER A 60 3.23 6.63 -10.98
CA SER A 60 2.57 5.72 -10.03
C SER A 60 2.33 4.34 -10.62
N GLU A 61 1.96 4.24 -11.91
CA GLU A 61 1.72 2.94 -12.56
C GLU A 61 3.00 2.11 -12.66
N LYS A 62 4.12 2.70 -13.11
CA LYS A 62 5.41 1.99 -13.19
C LYS A 62 5.94 1.57 -11.82
N VAL A 63 5.73 2.38 -10.77
CA VAL A 63 6.06 2.00 -9.39
C VAL A 63 5.21 0.81 -8.94
N SER A 64 3.90 0.83 -9.18
CA SER A 64 3.02 -0.30 -8.84
C SER A 64 3.40 -1.57 -9.61
N ILE A 65 3.71 -1.46 -10.90
CA ILE A 65 4.21 -2.57 -11.72
C ILE A 65 5.50 -3.13 -11.12
N PHE A 66 6.46 -2.27 -10.77
CA PHE A 66 7.72 -2.68 -10.16
C PHE A 66 7.49 -3.43 -8.84
N VAL A 67 6.65 -2.90 -7.95
CA VAL A 67 6.33 -3.56 -6.67
C VAL A 67 5.68 -4.91 -6.90
N ASN A 68 4.72 -5.01 -7.82
CA ASN A 68 4.08 -6.27 -8.16
C ASN A 68 5.06 -7.31 -8.72
N GLN A 69 5.96 -6.91 -9.63
CA GLN A 69 7.01 -7.78 -10.18
C GLN A 69 8.00 -8.23 -9.11
N LEU A 70 8.39 -7.31 -8.21
CA LEU A 70 9.26 -7.60 -7.08
C LEU A 70 8.63 -8.64 -6.14
N LEU A 71 7.36 -8.46 -5.77
CA LEU A 71 6.61 -9.39 -4.94
C LEU A 71 6.36 -10.73 -5.65
N ALA A 72 6.20 -10.73 -6.97
CA ALA A 72 6.09 -11.94 -7.79
C ALA A 72 7.44 -12.65 -8.06
N LEU A 73 8.56 -12.09 -7.56
CA LEU A 73 9.93 -12.59 -7.81
C LEU A 73 10.31 -12.65 -9.30
N GLN A 74 9.73 -11.77 -10.11
CA GLN A 74 10.01 -11.58 -11.53
C GLN A 74 11.22 -10.66 -11.69
N LYS A 75 12.41 -11.22 -11.46
CA LYS A 75 13.65 -10.44 -11.32
C LYS A 75 13.98 -9.63 -12.57
N GLU A 76 13.89 -10.26 -13.74
CA GLU A 76 14.24 -9.65 -15.02
C GLU A 76 13.30 -8.47 -15.33
N GLU A 77 12.00 -8.68 -15.19
CA GLU A 77 10.96 -7.67 -15.41
C GLU A 77 11.04 -6.53 -14.37
N ALA A 78 11.20 -6.86 -13.09
CA ALA A 78 11.37 -5.87 -12.02
C ALA A 78 12.62 -5.00 -12.28
N THR A 79 13.71 -5.60 -12.76
CA THR A 79 14.94 -4.87 -13.09
C THR A 79 14.71 -3.93 -14.27
N ALA A 80 13.98 -4.37 -15.30
CA ALA A 80 13.66 -3.54 -16.45
C ALA A 80 12.78 -2.34 -16.05
N THR A 81 11.70 -2.58 -15.30
CA THR A 81 10.80 -1.53 -14.82
C THR A 81 11.52 -0.55 -13.90
N LEU A 82 12.40 -1.03 -12.99
CA LEU A 82 13.16 -0.16 -12.10
C LEU A 82 14.07 0.82 -12.86
N ARG A 83 14.64 0.41 -14.00
CA ARG A 83 15.48 1.31 -14.83
C ARG A 83 14.68 2.43 -15.49
N GLU A 84 13.39 2.24 -15.71
CA GLU A 84 12.50 3.27 -16.27
C GLU A 84 12.07 4.30 -15.21
N LEU A 85 12.26 4.00 -13.92
CA LEU A 85 11.91 4.86 -12.78
C LEU A 85 12.99 5.91 -12.46
N GLU A 86 13.64 6.51 -13.46
CA GLU A 86 14.74 7.47 -13.27
C GLU A 86 14.35 8.69 -12.41
N ASN A 87 13.09 9.14 -12.53
CA ASN A 87 12.54 10.28 -11.80
C ASN A 87 11.80 9.88 -10.51
N PHE A 88 11.90 8.62 -10.09
CA PHE A 88 11.34 8.11 -8.83
C PHE A 88 12.42 7.28 -8.13
N PRO A 89 13.35 7.93 -7.41
CA PRO A 89 14.51 7.24 -6.85
C PRO A 89 14.09 6.23 -5.78
N ILE A 90 14.44 4.96 -6.01
CA ILE A 90 14.28 3.88 -5.03
C ILE A 90 15.67 3.48 -4.55
N VAL A 91 15.94 3.73 -3.27
CA VAL A 91 17.22 3.43 -2.64
C VAL A 91 17.02 2.48 -1.45
N MET A 92 18.06 1.71 -1.12
CA MET A 92 18.03 0.76 -0.02
C MET A 92 19.26 0.95 0.87
N THR A 93 19.03 0.97 2.18
CA THR A 93 20.09 1.04 3.19
C THR A 93 19.75 0.12 4.36
N ARG A 94 20.77 -0.27 5.13
CA ARG A 94 20.61 -1.03 6.38
C ARG A 94 20.69 -0.13 7.62
N SER A 95 20.77 1.19 7.45
CA SER A 95 20.85 2.17 8.53
C SER A 95 19.67 3.13 8.46
N LEU A 96 18.88 3.19 9.54
CA LEU A 96 17.76 4.11 9.66
C LEU A 96 18.25 5.57 9.65
N ASP A 97 19.39 5.87 10.26
CA ASP A 97 19.94 7.23 10.30
C ASP A 97 20.32 7.71 8.89
N ILE A 98 20.92 6.83 8.08
CA ILE A 98 21.23 7.13 6.67
C ILE A 98 19.94 7.37 5.88
N ALA A 99 18.90 6.55 6.10
CA ALA A 99 17.61 6.76 5.43
C ALA A 99 16.97 8.09 5.81
N LYS A 100 16.96 8.45 7.10
CA LYS A 100 16.44 9.74 7.58
C LYS A 100 17.21 10.92 7.02
N GLN A 101 18.54 10.83 6.98
CA GLN A 101 19.39 11.86 6.39
C GLN A 101 19.08 12.02 4.89
N TRP A 102 19.00 10.91 4.16
CA TRP A 102 18.68 10.93 2.74
C TRP A 102 17.33 11.61 2.45
N LEU A 103 16.28 11.32 3.24
CA LEU A 103 15.00 12.00 3.12
C LEU A 103 15.11 13.52 3.31
N ARG A 104 15.84 13.96 4.35
CA ARG A 104 16.05 15.38 4.64
C ARG A 104 16.83 16.11 3.53
N GLU A 105 17.78 15.43 2.89
CA GLU A 105 18.57 15.99 1.79
C GLU A 105 17.77 16.13 0.50
N HIS A 106 16.74 15.30 0.30
CA HIS A 106 15.92 15.28 -0.92
C HIS A 106 14.64 16.11 -0.80
N ASN A 107 14.09 16.24 0.41
CA ASN A 107 12.89 17.04 0.66
C ASN A 107 13.14 18.52 0.34
N ARG A 108 12.22 19.12 -0.41
CA ARG A 108 12.24 20.55 -0.76
C ARG A 108 10.94 21.24 -0.39
N GLY A 109 11.05 22.43 0.17
CA GLY A 109 9.91 23.32 0.39
C GLY A 109 8.89 22.72 1.34
N SER A 110 7.66 22.49 0.85
CA SER A 110 6.55 21.96 1.63
C SER A 110 6.27 20.48 1.33
N GLU A 111 7.23 19.76 0.74
CA GLU A 111 7.11 18.33 0.50
C GLU A 111 7.01 17.57 1.82
N ARG A 112 6.17 16.54 1.82
CA ARG A 112 5.92 15.68 2.98
C ARG A 112 6.83 14.46 2.90
N MET A 113 7.67 14.28 3.91
CA MET A 113 8.44 13.05 4.11
C MET A 113 7.92 12.28 5.31
N GLY A 114 8.11 10.97 5.35
CA GLY A 114 7.60 10.16 6.45
C GLY A 114 8.21 8.77 6.55
N LEU A 115 8.16 8.23 7.77
CA LEU A 115 8.50 6.84 8.05
C LEU A 115 7.23 5.99 7.99
N LEU A 116 7.30 4.91 7.23
CA LEU A 116 6.29 3.85 7.15
C LEU A 116 6.92 2.55 7.63
N ALA A 117 6.14 1.70 8.29
CA ALA A 117 6.61 0.37 8.66
C ALA A 117 5.49 -0.66 8.64
N SER A 118 5.84 -1.91 8.34
CA SER A 118 4.90 -3.04 8.46
C SER A 118 4.35 -3.11 9.90
N SER A 119 3.04 -3.26 10.04
CA SER A 119 2.37 -3.42 11.34
C SER A 119 2.88 -4.61 12.17
N LYS A 120 3.53 -5.58 11.52
CA LYS A 120 4.11 -6.79 12.14
C LYS A 120 5.61 -6.67 12.40
N ALA A 121 6.21 -5.53 12.10
CA ALA A 121 7.64 -5.27 12.17
C ALA A 121 8.13 -5.00 13.62
N GLU A 122 7.84 -5.92 14.54
CA GLU A 122 8.06 -5.73 15.98
C GLU A 122 9.53 -5.49 16.35
N ARG A 123 10.50 -6.05 15.62
CA ARG A 123 11.92 -5.88 15.96
C ARG A 123 12.47 -4.52 15.56
N LEU A 124 11.77 -3.74 14.74
CA LEU A 124 12.19 -2.37 14.44
C LEU A 124 12.21 -1.49 15.70
N LYS A 125 11.57 -1.92 16.80
CA LYS A 125 11.70 -1.28 18.11
C LYS A 125 13.14 -1.21 18.61
N ALA A 126 13.99 -2.17 18.21
CA ALA A 126 15.41 -2.16 18.55
C ALA A 126 16.18 -0.99 17.89
N ILE A 127 15.63 -0.41 16.82
CA ILE A 127 16.16 0.77 16.13
C ILE A 127 15.21 1.97 16.24
N SER A 128 14.50 2.06 17.37
CA SER A 128 13.62 3.18 17.73
C SER A 128 12.36 3.38 16.88
N ILE A 129 11.92 2.37 16.12
CA ILE A 129 10.61 2.39 15.44
C ILE A 129 9.62 1.54 16.23
N ASN A 130 8.64 2.17 16.86
CA ASN A 130 7.62 1.47 17.64
C ASN A 130 6.28 1.36 16.90
N VAL A 131 6.10 0.31 16.10
CA VAL A 131 4.88 0.08 15.31
C VAL A 131 3.60 -0.15 16.13
N ARG A 132 3.72 -0.39 17.44
CA ARG A 132 2.57 -0.51 18.35
C ARG A 132 2.10 0.82 18.91
N TYR A 133 2.96 1.84 18.89
CA TYR A 133 2.53 3.19 19.18
C TYR A 133 1.64 3.67 18.03
N GLN A 134 0.54 4.33 18.34
CA GLN A 134 -0.38 4.85 17.34
C GLN A 134 -0.37 6.37 17.40
N PRO A 135 0.53 7.03 16.63
CA PRO A 135 0.52 8.47 16.50
C PRO A 135 -0.85 8.97 16.01
N ASN A 136 -1.20 10.19 16.37
CA ASN A 136 -2.37 10.83 15.79
C ASN A 136 -2.07 11.16 14.32
N PHE A 137 -2.64 10.38 13.41
CA PHE A 137 -2.42 10.53 11.97
C PHE A 137 -2.81 11.92 11.45
N VAL A 138 -3.80 12.60 12.06
CA VAL A 138 -4.18 13.96 11.66
C VAL A 138 -2.99 14.90 11.87
N HIS A 139 -2.37 14.87 13.04
CA HIS A 139 -1.18 15.69 13.31
C HIS A 139 0.00 15.25 12.43
N TRP A 140 0.18 13.95 12.25
CA TRP A 140 1.26 13.39 11.43
C TRP A 140 1.24 13.91 9.99
N PHE A 141 0.06 14.04 9.37
CA PHE A 141 -0.07 14.51 7.99
C PHE A 141 -0.19 16.03 7.84
N LEU A 142 -0.70 16.74 8.86
CA LEU A 142 -1.10 18.14 8.71
C LEU A 142 -0.19 19.14 9.41
N GLU A 143 0.53 18.75 10.46
CA GLU A 143 1.42 19.69 11.17
C GLU A 143 2.67 20.03 10.33
N ASP A 144 3.28 21.16 10.66
CA ASP A 144 4.51 21.64 10.02
C ASP A 144 5.78 21.05 10.65
N ASP A 145 6.95 21.41 10.11
CA ASP A 145 8.26 20.87 10.50
C ASP A 145 8.69 21.25 11.92
N SER A 146 8.02 22.22 12.55
CA SER A 146 8.31 22.62 13.93
C SER A 146 7.61 21.73 14.97
N ASP A 147 6.61 20.95 14.54
CA ASP A 147 5.90 20.01 15.40
C ASP A 147 6.55 18.61 15.34
N ILE A 148 6.96 18.09 16.50
CA ILE A 148 7.55 16.75 16.63
C ILE A 148 6.61 15.63 16.16
N ARG A 149 5.30 15.88 16.14
CA ARG A 149 4.28 14.92 15.71
C ARG A 149 4.13 14.87 14.20
N SER A 150 4.68 15.85 13.48
CA SER A 150 4.67 15.89 12.03
C SER A 150 5.48 14.72 11.46
N SER A 151 5.03 14.18 10.32
CA SER A 151 5.79 13.15 9.61
C SER A 151 7.19 13.61 9.25
N ASN A 152 7.37 14.92 9.01
CA ASN A 152 8.64 15.53 8.62
C ASN A 152 9.69 15.49 9.73
N ALA A 153 9.26 15.33 10.99
CA ALA A 153 10.18 15.12 12.11
C ALA A 153 10.92 13.77 11.99
N LEU A 154 10.34 12.79 11.30
CA LEU A 154 10.85 11.42 11.17
C LEU A 154 11.09 10.73 12.52
N GLU A 155 10.25 11.04 13.52
CA GLU A 155 10.28 10.43 14.85
C GLU A 155 9.26 9.31 14.97
N ASP A 156 8.03 9.61 14.54
CA ASP A 156 6.90 8.68 14.55
C ASP A 156 6.68 8.01 13.20
N THR A 157 6.27 6.75 13.24
CA THR A 157 6.01 5.91 12.06
C THR A 157 4.53 5.57 11.99
N LEU A 158 3.98 5.55 10.77
CA LEU A 158 2.65 4.99 10.51
C LEU A 158 2.74 3.63 9.84
N THR A 159 1.76 2.78 10.12
CA THR A 159 1.62 1.48 9.46
C THR A 159 0.78 1.58 8.21
N GLU A 160 0.85 0.55 7.37
CA GLU A 160 0.07 0.40 6.13
C GLU A 160 -1.43 0.70 6.33
N PHE A 161 -2.00 0.35 7.48
CA PHE A 161 -3.42 0.60 7.80
C PHE A 161 -3.77 2.06 8.07
N LYS A 162 -2.82 2.87 8.54
CA LYS A 162 -3.06 4.28 8.89
C LYS A 162 -2.87 5.21 7.72
N VAL A 163 -2.05 4.80 6.75
CA VAL A 163 -1.76 5.60 5.55
C VAL A 163 -2.64 5.26 4.36
N GLN A 164 -3.56 4.31 4.49
CA GLN A 164 -4.47 3.93 3.42
C GLN A 164 -5.29 5.14 2.93
N GLY A 165 -5.15 5.47 1.65
CA GLY A 165 -5.81 6.62 1.02
C GLY A 165 -5.13 7.97 1.25
N LEU A 166 -3.95 7.97 1.89
CA LEU A 166 -3.12 9.14 2.11
C LEU A 166 -1.77 8.94 1.41
N GLU A 167 -1.12 10.05 1.02
CA GLU A 167 0.14 10.02 0.30
C GLU A 167 1.13 11.01 0.91
N ILE A 168 2.41 10.71 0.74
CA ILE A 168 3.56 11.56 1.09
C ILE A 168 4.50 11.60 -0.12
N ASP A 169 5.23 12.71 -0.27
CA ASP A 169 6.16 12.90 -1.39
C ASP A 169 7.40 12.00 -1.26
N TRP A 170 7.89 11.82 -0.03
CA TRP A 170 9.09 11.02 0.27
C TRP A 170 8.83 9.99 1.38
N ALA A 171 8.89 8.70 1.05
CA ALA A 171 8.66 7.63 2.02
C ALA A 171 9.95 6.87 2.34
N CYS A 172 10.22 6.64 3.63
CA CYS A 172 11.09 5.54 4.05
C CYS A 172 10.21 4.39 4.53
N VAL A 173 10.28 3.26 3.82
CA VAL A 173 9.61 2.02 4.24
C VAL A 173 10.58 1.18 5.04
N ALA A 174 10.37 1.13 6.36
CA ALA A 174 11.11 0.27 7.27
C ALA A 174 10.45 -1.11 7.34
N TRP A 175 11.23 -2.13 7.01
CA TRP A 175 10.76 -3.49 6.85
C TRP A 175 11.56 -4.44 7.76
N ASP A 176 10.87 -5.28 8.54
CA ASP A 176 11.50 -6.25 9.44
C ASP A 176 11.73 -7.60 8.72
N ALA A 177 12.37 -8.56 9.37
CA ALA A 177 12.57 -9.88 8.80
C ALA A 177 11.29 -10.75 8.77
N ASP A 178 10.09 -10.18 8.91
CA ASP A 178 8.82 -10.89 8.95
C ASP A 178 8.39 -11.42 7.58
N LEU A 179 8.76 -10.74 6.49
CA LEU A 179 8.67 -11.25 5.13
C LEU A 179 10.05 -11.15 4.47
N ARG A 180 10.64 -12.28 4.08
CA ARG A 180 12.01 -12.31 3.56
C ARG A 180 12.21 -13.41 2.53
N LEU A 181 13.19 -13.26 1.65
CA LEU A 181 13.55 -14.32 0.71
C LEU A 181 14.05 -15.58 1.44
N SER A 182 13.66 -16.74 0.93
CA SER A 182 14.24 -18.02 1.30
C SER A 182 15.75 -18.04 0.98
N LYS A 183 16.49 -18.96 1.61
CA LYS A 183 17.94 -19.09 1.41
C LYS A 183 18.34 -19.33 -0.05
N ASP A 184 17.47 -19.96 -0.84
CA ASP A 184 17.67 -20.21 -2.27
C ASP A 184 17.18 -19.05 -3.16
N GLY A 185 16.57 -18.01 -2.58
CA GLY A 185 16.09 -16.83 -3.29
C GLY A 185 14.86 -17.05 -4.17
N LYS A 186 14.19 -18.20 -4.07
CA LYS A 186 13.11 -18.61 -5.00
C LYS A 186 11.71 -18.34 -4.49
N LYS A 187 11.54 -18.03 -3.21
CA LYS A 187 10.23 -17.78 -2.60
C LYS A 187 10.31 -16.81 -1.43
N TRP A 188 9.20 -16.15 -1.17
CA TRP A 188 8.98 -15.47 0.08
C TRP A 188 8.83 -16.48 1.22
N SER A 189 9.46 -16.17 2.35
CA SER A 189 9.33 -16.87 3.61
C SER A 189 8.60 -15.97 4.60
N HIS A 190 7.51 -16.48 5.14
CA HIS A 190 6.58 -15.72 5.97
C HIS A 190 6.77 -16.05 7.44
N HIS A 191 7.03 -15.02 8.23
CA HIS A 191 7.37 -15.14 9.63
C HIS A 191 6.60 -14.13 10.48
N GLN A 192 6.43 -14.46 11.76
CA GLN A 192 5.81 -13.61 12.76
C GLN A 192 6.52 -13.80 14.10
N LEU A 193 6.52 -12.78 14.93
CA LEU A 193 6.93 -12.86 16.33
C LEU A 193 5.68 -12.81 17.21
N ARG A 194 5.47 -13.86 18.00
CA ARG A 194 4.34 -13.95 18.96
C ARG A 194 4.81 -14.08 20.39
N SER A 195 5.84 -14.91 20.60
CA SER A 195 6.37 -15.27 21.92
C SER A 195 7.70 -14.58 22.25
N GLY A 196 8.18 -13.66 21.38
CA GLY A 196 9.43 -12.91 21.57
C GLY A 196 10.73 -13.71 21.48
N THR A 197 10.68 -15.05 21.50
CA THR A 197 11.87 -15.91 21.58
C THR A 197 12.43 -16.34 20.23
N GLN A 198 11.58 -16.52 19.21
CA GLN A 198 11.99 -16.94 17.88
C GLN A 198 10.96 -16.56 16.82
N TRP A 199 11.43 -16.38 15.59
CA TRP A 199 10.57 -16.25 14.42
C TRP A 199 9.78 -17.53 14.19
N GLN A 200 8.46 -17.41 14.10
CA GLN A 200 7.56 -18.52 13.81
C GLN A 200 7.06 -18.41 12.38
N ASN A 201 6.95 -19.53 11.66
CA ASN A 201 6.41 -19.53 10.32
C ASN A 201 4.90 -19.24 10.35
N ILE A 202 4.43 -18.42 9.40
CA ILE A 202 3.00 -18.26 9.15
C ILE A 202 2.59 -19.39 8.21
N ASN A 203 1.86 -20.39 8.72
CA ASN A 203 1.47 -21.56 7.91
C ASN A 203 0.09 -21.42 7.23
N LYS A 204 -0.75 -20.48 7.69
CA LYS A 204 -2.09 -20.27 7.12
C LYS A 204 -1.95 -19.49 5.80
N PRO A 205 -2.36 -20.05 4.63
CA PRO A 205 -2.20 -19.40 3.34
C PRO A 205 -2.82 -18.00 3.28
N ILE A 206 -4.04 -17.83 3.80
CA ILE A 206 -4.73 -16.53 3.86
C ILE A 206 -3.92 -15.46 4.61
N ASN A 207 -3.16 -15.84 5.63
CA ASN A 207 -2.32 -14.90 6.38
C ASN A 207 -1.01 -14.58 5.65
N GLN A 208 -0.53 -15.48 4.80
CA GLN A 208 0.64 -15.26 3.94
C GLN A 208 0.29 -14.29 2.81
N GLU A 209 -0.84 -14.54 2.14
CA GLU A 209 -1.39 -13.66 1.10
C GLU A 209 -1.64 -12.26 1.65
N TYR A 210 -2.27 -12.16 2.82
CA TYR A 210 -2.46 -10.89 3.49
C TYR A 210 -1.14 -10.17 3.80
N GLN A 211 -0.06 -10.89 4.13
CA GLN A 211 1.24 -10.25 4.42
C GLN A 211 1.92 -9.70 3.15
N ILE A 212 1.65 -10.28 1.98
CA ILE A 212 2.17 -9.77 0.70
C ILE A 212 1.37 -8.55 0.22
N ASN A 213 0.06 -8.54 0.50
CA ASN A 213 -0.87 -7.53 -0.02
C ASN A 213 -1.19 -6.39 0.97
N ALA A 214 -0.61 -6.41 2.17
CA ALA A 214 -0.75 -5.36 3.18
C ALA A 214 0.27 -4.24 2.94
#